data_AF-E9H6W2-F1
#
_entry.id   AF-E9H6W2-F1
#
_cell.length_a   1.000
_cell.length_b   1.000
_cell.length_c   1.000
_cell.angle_alpha   90.00
_cell.angle_beta   90.00
_cell.angle_gamma   90.00
#
_symmetry.space_group_name_H-M   'P 1'
#
loop_
_entity.id
_entity.type
_entity.pdbx_description
1 polymer ?
#
loop_
_entity_poly.entity_id
_entity_poly.type
_entity_poly.pdbx_seq_one_letter_code
_entity_poly.pdbx_strand_id
1 'polypeptide(L)'
;MVFGHHLRSIVPAHRSAYATCLKSVMEARDRQAAINADSKTRYDLRSRALEPLPIGTNVRVQDPKSKLWSHVDVVVAIGRYRAYRVKFASGSVLWRNRRFLRRLVNAEESEERDADQALTDGSDGKDGAPTDMEEPGNDSPSTCTGKTRAAPRAGLPTPRRSGRRRTPKLIVSV
;
A
#
# COMPACT_ATOMS: atom_id res chain seq x y z
N MET A 1 -30.10 21.01 -6.08
CA MET A 1 -28.98 21.79 -6.65
C MET A 1 -29.19 21.87 -8.15
N VAL A 2 -29.18 23.06 -8.74
CA VAL A 2 -29.29 23.24 -10.20
C VAL A 2 -28.07 24.05 -10.64
N PHE A 3 -27.34 23.55 -11.65
CA PHE A 3 -26.06 24.14 -12.12
C PHE A 3 -25.04 24.47 -11.02
N GLY A 4 -24.94 23.61 -9.99
CA GLY A 4 -24.02 23.80 -8.86
C GLY A 4 -24.37 24.96 -7.92
N HIS A 5 -25.61 25.48 -8.02
CA HIS A 5 -26.15 26.46 -7.08
C HIS A 5 -27.21 25.83 -6.18
N HIS A 6 -27.25 26.30 -4.93
CA HIS A 6 -28.31 25.93 -4.00
C HIS A 6 -29.64 26.50 -4.50
N LEU A 7 -30.69 25.68 -4.50
CA LEU A 7 -32.03 26.11 -4.92
C LEU A 7 -32.58 27.11 -3.90
N ARG A 8 -33.16 28.22 -4.37
CA ARG A 8 -33.86 29.15 -3.48
C ARG A 8 -35.19 28.54 -3.06
N SER A 9 -35.35 28.36 -1.76
CA SER A 9 -36.60 27.88 -1.16
C SER A 9 -37.34 29.05 -0.52
N ILE A 10 -38.60 28.83 -0.13
CA ILE A 10 -39.42 29.82 0.59
C ILE A 10 -38.92 30.04 2.03
N VAL A 11 -38.12 29.10 2.57
CA VAL A 11 -37.54 29.22 3.92
C VAL A 11 -36.43 30.28 3.92
N PRO A 12 -36.45 31.25 4.85
CA PRO A 12 -35.39 32.24 4.97
C PRO A 12 -34.03 31.59 5.22
N ALA A 13 -33.03 31.95 4.42
CA ALA A 13 -31.66 31.51 4.59
C ALA A 13 -30.71 32.71 4.46
N HIS A 14 -29.60 32.65 5.20
CA HIS A 14 -28.59 33.70 5.12
C HIS A 14 -27.96 33.74 3.71
N ARG A 15 -27.71 34.95 3.17
CA ARG A 15 -27.25 35.17 1.79
C ARG A 15 -26.00 34.36 1.40
N SER A 16 -25.15 34.04 2.38
CA SER A 16 -23.94 33.24 2.17
C SER A 16 -24.21 31.81 1.72
N ALA A 17 -25.39 31.26 2.02
CA ALA A 17 -25.79 29.92 1.57
C ALA A 17 -25.87 29.82 0.04
N TYR A 18 -26.12 30.95 -0.63
CA TYR A 18 -26.20 31.06 -2.10
C TYR A 18 -24.91 31.61 -2.73
N ALA A 19 -23.85 31.82 -1.94
CA ALA A 19 -22.62 32.40 -2.45
C ALA A 19 -21.90 31.46 -3.43
N THR A 20 -21.35 32.05 -4.50
CA THR A 20 -20.58 31.32 -5.52
C THR A 20 -19.26 30.75 -4.99
N CYS A 21 -18.76 31.24 -3.85
CA CYS A 21 -17.57 30.71 -3.20
C CYS A 21 -17.71 29.22 -2.83
N LEU A 22 -18.93 28.72 -2.64
CA LEU A 22 -19.14 27.29 -2.40
C LEU A 22 -18.74 26.45 -3.61
N LYS A 23 -18.96 26.94 -4.84
CA LYS A 23 -18.52 26.26 -6.07
C LYS A 23 -17.00 26.17 -6.13
N SER A 24 -16.29 27.27 -5.88
CA SER A 24 -14.82 27.26 -5.89
C SER A 24 -14.25 26.38 -4.77
N VAL A 25 -14.91 26.32 -3.61
CA VAL A 25 -14.56 25.37 -2.53
C VAL A 25 -14.77 23.92 -2.96
N MET A 26 -15.85 23.61 -3.68
CA MET A 26 -16.08 22.27 -4.24
C MET A 26 -15.01 21.91 -5.26
N GLU A 27 -14.75 22.76 -6.25
CA GLU A 27 -13.69 22.54 -7.25
C GLU A 27 -12.30 22.39 -6.61
N ALA A 28 -12.00 23.17 -5.56
CA ALA A 28 -10.76 23.04 -4.80
C ALA A 28 -10.68 21.69 -4.08
N ARG A 29 -11.80 21.19 -3.52
CA ARG A 29 -11.86 19.84 -2.94
C ARG A 29 -11.64 18.77 -3.99
N ASP A 30 -12.24 18.89 -5.16
CA ASP A 30 -12.09 17.91 -6.24
C ASP A 30 -10.65 17.85 -6.75
N ARG A 31 -10.01 19.02 -6.96
CA ARG A 31 -8.58 19.11 -7.27
C ARG A 31 -7.71 18.45 -6.20
N GLN A 32 -8.02 18.69 -4.92
CA GLN A 32 -7.29 18.05 -3.83
C GLN A 32 -7.52 16.53 -3.78
N ALA A 33 -8.74 16.06 -4.09
CA ALA A 33 -9.07 14.64 -4.15
C ALA A 33 -8.28 13.93 -5.26
N ALA A 34 -8.17 14.56 -6.44
CA ALA A 34 -7.35 14.05 -7.55
C ALA A 34 -5.88 13.94 -7.14
N ILE A 35 -5.30 15.00 -6.57
CA ILE A 35 -3.90 14.99 -6.07
C ILE A 35 -3.68 13.87 -5.04
N ASN A 36 -4.65 13.66 -4.14
CA ASN A 36 -4.59 12.62 -3.13
C ASN A 36 -4.70 11.21 -3.74
N ALA A 37 -5.53 11.04 -4.78
CA ALA A 37 -5.67 9.78 -5.51
C ALA A 37 -4.37 9.44 -6.26
N ASP A 38 -3.79 10.40 -6.98
CA ASP A 38 -2.52 10.23 -7.70
C ASP A 38 -1.35 9.92 -6.74
N SER A 39 -1.33 10.60 -5.60
CA SER A 39 -0.35 10.30 -4.56
C SER A 39 -0.51 8.86 -4.04
N LYS A 40 -1.76 8.44 -3.80
CA LYS A 40 -2.07 7.08 -3.35
C LYS A 40 -1.61 6.03 -4.37
N THR A 41 -1.99 6.17 -5.64
CA THR A 41 -1.62 5.21 -6.69
C THR A 41 -0.10 5.11 -6.80
N ARG A 42 0.62 6.24 -6.87
CA ARG A 42 2.08 6.27 -6.96
C ARG A 42 2.77 5.54 -5.80
N TYR A 43 2.28 5.71 -4.57
CA TYR A 43 2.86 5.04 -3.42
C TYR A 43 2.47 3.56 -3.33
N ASP A 44 1.23 3.22 -3.69
CA ASP A 44 0.74 1.84 -3.64
C ASP A 44 1.46 0.96 -4.69
N LEU A 45 1.83 1.50 -5.86
CA LEU A 45 2.56 0.78 -6.93
C LEU A 45 3.86 0.08 -6.45
N ARG A 46 4.60 0.71 -5.53
CA ARG A 46 5.85 0.15 -4.98
C ARG A 46 5.63 -0.61 -3.67
N SER A 47 4.42 -0.57 -3.11
CA SER A 47 4.13 -1.18 -1.82
C SER A 47 3.84 -2.67 -1.96
N ARG A 48 4.34 -3.48 -1.04
CA ARG A 48 3.91 -4.88 -0.90
C ARG A 48 2.67 -4.92 0.00
N ALA A 49 1.60 -5.55 -0.47
CA ALA A 49 0.40 -5.70 0.34
C ALA A 49 0.69 -6.62 1.54
N LEU A 50 0.29 -6.19 2.73
CA LEU A 50 0.27 -7.00 3.94
C LEU A 50 -1.17 -7.45 4.19
N GLU A 51 -1.34 -8.64 4.75
CA GLU A 51 -2.65 -9.19 5.12
C GLU A 51 -3.41 -8.19 6.01
N PRO A 52 -4.68 -7.85 5.73
CA PRO A 52 -5.46 -6.97 6.59
C PRO A 52 -5.64 -7.57 7.99
N LEU A 53 -5.71 -6.72 9.01
CA LEU A 53 -5.98 -7.17 10.38
C LEU A 53 -7.45 -6.89 10.70
N PRO A 54 -8.27 -7.90 11.05
CA PRO A 54 -9.63 -7.63 11.47
C PRO A 54 -9.65 -6.84 12.78
N ILE A 55 -10.74 -6.10 13.00
CA ILE A 55 -10.98 -5.42 14.28
C ILE A 55 -11.09 -6.47 15.38
N GLY A 56 -10.56 -6.19 16.57
CA GLY A 56 -10.48 -7.13 17.70
C GLY A 56 -9.21 -7.98 17.72
N THR A 57 -8.38 -7.94 16.68
CA THR A 57 -7.13 -8.74 16.64
C THR A 57 -6.11 -8.22 17.64
N ASN A 58 -5.50 -9.13 18.40
CA ASN A 58 -4.31 -8.87 19.22
C ASN A 58 -3.08 -8.68 18.33
N VAL A 59 -2.40 -7.55 18.50
CA VAL A 59 -1.28 -7.14 17.65
C VAL A 59 -0.08 -6.69 18.47
N ARG A 60 1.11 -7.05 18.02
CA ARG A 60 2.35 -6.40 18.47
C ARG A 60 2.51 -5.07 17.74
N VAL A 61 2.88 -4.02 18.48
CA VAL A 61 3.10 -2.67 17.96
C VAL A 61 4.59 -2.33 18.02
N GLN A 62 5.13 -1.82 16.91
CA GLN A 62 6.52 -1.36 16.87
C GLN A 62 6.66 0.03 17.51
N ASP A 63 7.53 0.15 18.50
CA ASP A 63 7.88 1.44 19.11
C ASP A 63 8.68 2.30 18.12
N PRO A 64 8.26 3.56 17.85
CA PRO A 64 8.99 4.45 16.96
C PRO A 64 10.42 4.78 17.42
N LYS A 65 10.71 4.76 18.73
CA LYS A 65 12.03 5.12 19.27
C LYS A 65 12.98 3.92 19.22
N SER A 66 12.64 2.83 19.91
CA SER A 66 13.48 1.63 19.98
C SER A 66 13.44 0.76 18.72
N LYS A 67 12.42 0.91 17.86
CA LYS A 67 12.13 0.01 16.71
C LYS A 67 11.84 -1.44 17.10
N LEU A 68 11.70 -1.73 18.39
CA LEU A 68 11.36 -3.05 18.89
C LEU A 68 9.83 -3.25 18.87
N TRP A 69 9.42 -4.52 18.81
CA TRP A 69 8.03 -4.94 18.86
C TRP A 69 7.61 -5.20 20.31
N SER A 70 7.57 -4.15 21.11
CA SER A 70 7.49 -4.27 22.57
C SER A 70 6.06 -4.26 23.12
N HIS A 71 5.13 -3.59 22.46
CA HIS A 71 3.76 -3.43 22.98
C HIS A 71 2.81 -4.44 22.34
N VAL A 72 1.84 -4.93 23.11
CA VAL A 72 0.84 -5.92 22.67
C VAL A 72 -0.54 -5.38 23.00
N ASP A 73 -1.36 -5.14 21.98
CA ASP A 73 -2.60 -4.39 22.12
C ASP A 73 -3.64 -4.78 21.06
N VAL A 74 -4.85 -4.22 21.14
CA VAL A 74 -5.99 -4.64 20.31
C VAL A 74 -6.32 -3.59 19.24
N VAL A 75 -6.58 -4.06 18.02
CA VAL A 75 -7.11 -3.22 16.93
C VAL A 75 -8.57 -2.86 17.21
N VAL A 76 -8.89 -1.57 17.27
CA VAL A 76 -10.25 -1.06 17.52
C VAL A 76 -10.92 -0.54 16.26
N ALA A 77 -10.16 0.02 15.31
CA ALA A 77 -10.74 0.53 14.07
C ALA A 77 -9.73 0.51 12.92
N ILE A 78 -10.25 0.47 11.70
CA ILE A 78 -9.49 0.56 10.46
C ILE A 78 -9.84 1.91 9.81
N GLY A 79 -8.81 2.68 9.47
CA GLY A 79 -8.92 4.00 8.86
C GLY A 79 -8.40 4.04 7.43
N ARG A 80 -8.26 5.26 6.90
CA ARG A 80 -7.78 5.49 5.53
C ARG A 80 -6.30 5.13 5.38
N TYR A 81 -5.89 4.75 4.17
CA TYR A 81 -4.48 4.52 3.80
C TYR A 81 -3.73 3.50 4.70
N ARG A 82 -4.40 2.40 5.07
CA ARG A 82 -3.82 1.34 5.92
C ARG A 82 -3.46 1.83 7.32
N ALA A 83 -4.12 2.88 7.81
CA ALA A 83 -4.04 3.32 9.19
C ALA A 83 -4.98 2.48 10.07
N TYR A 84 -4.50 2.06 11.22
CA TYR A 84 -5.20 1.24 12.19
C TYR A 84 -5.20 1.95 13.53
N ARG A 85 -6.34 1.95 14.20
CA ARG A 85 -6.50 2.50 15.54
C ARG A 85 -6.31 1.36 16.54
N VAL A 86 -5.30 1.47 17.38
CA VAL A 86 -4.94 0.45 18.37
C VAL A 86 -5.16 1.01 19.76
N LYS A 87 -5.86 0.27 20.62
CA LYS A 87 -6.11 0.62 22.01
C LYS A 87 -5.18 -0.19 22.89
N PHE A 88 -4.41 0.54 23.69
CA PHE A 88 -3.44 -0.04 24.59
C PHE A 88 -4.08 -0.54 25.88
N ALA A 89 -3.44 -1.48 26.57
CA ALA A 89 -3.84 -1.90 27.92
C ALA A 89 -3.88 -0.72 28.91
N SER A 90 -3.04 0.30 28.70
CA SER A 90 -3.06 1.55 29.46
C SER A 90 -4.28 2.45 29.20
N GLY A 91 -5.17 2.07 28.28
CA GLY A 91 -6.34 2.86 27.86
C GLY A 91 -6.02 3.92 26.79
N SER A 92 -4.73 4.17 26.50
CA SER A 92 -4.34 5.09 25.43
C SER A 92 -4.69 4.53 24.04
N VAL A 93 -4.89 5.41 23.06
CA VAL A 93 -5.28 5.00 21.70
C VAL A 93 -4.43 5.71 20.66
N LEU A 94 -3.88 4.97 19.70
CA LEU A 94 -2.99 5.50 18.68
C LEU A 94 -3.35 5.02 17.27
N TRP A 95 -3.18 5.91 16.29
CA TRP A 95 -3.18 5.54 14.88
C TRP A 95 -1.80 5.07 14.43
N ARG A 96 -1.71 3.85 13.90
CA ARG A 96 -0.50 3.26 13.33
C ARG A 96 -0.74 2.69 11.95
N ASN A 97 0.24 2.80 11.08
CA ASN A 97 0.18 2.14 9.78
C ASN A 97 0.32 0.62 9.96
N ARG A 98 -0.39 -0.17 9.15
CA ARG A 98 -0.37 -1.65 9.15
C ARG A 98 1.02 -2.26 9.24
N ARG A 99 2.02 -1.65 8.58
CA ARG A 99 3.41 -2.14 8.57
C ARG A 99 4.08 -2.16 9.94
N PHE A 100 3.57 -1.37 10.89
CA PHE A 100 4.06 -1.26 12.25
C PHE A 100 3.22 -2.07 13.24
N LEU A 101 2.37 -2.96 12.72
CA LEU A 101 1.55 -3.90 13.47
C LEU A 101 1.86 -5.32 13.00
N ARG A 102 1.90 -6.29 13.90
CA ARG A 102 2.02 -7.71 13.59
C ARG A 102 0.94 -8.46 14.35
N ARG A 103 0.24 -9.39 13.69
CA ARG A 103 -0.71 -10.28 14.38
C ARG A 103 0.06 -11.08 15.42
N LEU A 104 -0.47 -11.13 16.64
CA LEU A 104 -0.04 -12.10 17.62
C LEU A 104 -0.79 -13.40 17.30
N VAL A 105 -0.06 -14.43 16.88
CA VAL A 105 -0.63 -15.79 16.77
C VAL A 105 -0.50 -16.39 18.16
N ASN A 106 -1.62 -16.65 18.80
CA ASN A 106 -1.64 -17.50 20.00
C ASN A 106 -1.38 -18.92 19.50
N ALA A 107 -0.46 -19.64 20.12
CA ALA A 107 -0.03 -20.97 19.65
C ALA A 107 -1.18 -22.00 19.59
N GLU A 108 -2.31 -21.67 20.19
CA GLU A 108 -3.43 -22.57 20.48
C GLU A 108 -4.49 -22.60 19.35
N GLU A 109 -4.41 -21.68 18.37
CA GLU A 109 -5.38 -21.56 17.26
C GLU A 109 -4.79 -21.90 15.88
N SER A 110 -3.61 -22.53 15.82
CA SER A 110 -2.89 -22.73 14.55
C SER A 110 -3.28 -23.99 13.76
N GLU A 111 -4.18 -24.84 14.29
CA GLU A 111 -4.45 -26.16 13.68
C GLU A 111 -5.60 -26.19 12.65
N GLU A 112 -6.34 -25.11 12.43
CA GLU A 112 -7.56 -25.15 11.59
C GLU A 112 -7.44 -24.53 10.18
N ARG A 113 -6.24 -24.15 9.70
CA ARG A 113 -6.11 -23.39 8.43
C ARG A 113 -5.29 -24.03 7.30
N ASP A 114 -4.70 -25.20 7.51
CA ASP A 114 -3.80 -25.81 6.52
C ASP A 114 -4.32 -27.10 5.85
N ALA A 115 -5.61 -27.46 5.99
CA ALA A 115 -6.13 -28.75 5.51
C ALA A 115 -6.73 -28.79 4.09
N ASP A 116 -6.91 -27.66 3.40
CA ASP A 116 -7.68 -27.64 2.13
C ASP A 116 -6.82 -27.61 0.84
N GLN A 117 -5.49 -27.77 0.93
CA GLN A 117 -4.59 -27.75 -0.24
C GLN A 117 -3.57 -28.89 -0.25
N ALA A 118 -4.04 -30.13 -0.15
CA ALA A 118 -3.29 -31.29 -0.63
C ALA A 118 -4.28 -32.40 -1.00
N LEU A 119 -3.96 -33.13 -2.09
CA LEU A 119 -4.65 -34.28 -2.69
C LEU A 119 -5.47 -34.00 -3.97
N THR A 120 -4.75 -33.84 -5.09
CA THR A 120 -4.88 -34.78 -6.22
C THR A 120 -3.48 -35.02 -6.80
N ASP A 121 -2.84 -36.12 -6.41
CA ASP A 121 -1.68 -36.70 -7.10
C ASP A 121 -1.91 -38.21 -7.28
N GLY A 122 -1.45 -38.74 -8.40
CA GLY A 122 -1.51 -40.14 -8.80
C GLY A 122 -1.37 -40.26 -10.34
N SER A 123 -0.16 -40.27 -10.94
CA SER A 123 0.79 -41.42 -11.09
C SER A 123 0.23 -42.53 -12.01
N ASP A 124 0.88 -43.17 -13.00
CA ASP A 124 2.30 -43.32 -13.41
C ASP A 124 2.40 -44.08 -14.77
N GLY A 125 3.61 -44.08 -15.38
CA GLY A 125 4.18 -45.20 -16.21
C GLY A 125 4.06 -45.10 -17.75
N LYS A 126 5.12 -44.81 -18.55
CA LYS A 126 6.34 -45.57 -18.96
C LYS A 126 6.17 -46.60 -20.09
N ASP A 127 6.94 -46.41 -21.19
CA ASP A 127 7.82 -47.37 -21.91
C ASP A 127 7.75 -47.38 -23.47
N GLY A 128 8.93 -47.35 -24.12
CA GLY A 128 9.24 -48.09 -25.37
C GLY A 128 9.33 -47.36 -26.73
N ALA A 129 10.55 -47.21 -27.29
CA ALA A 129 10.90 -46.78 -28.68
C ALA A 129 10.70 -47.93 -29.72
N PRO A 130 10.86 -47.79 -31.08
CA PRO A 130 12.06 -47.27 -31.80
C PRO A 130 11.89 -46.51 -33.17
N THR A 131 12.95 -45.76 -33.54
CA THR A 131 13.71 -45.66 -34.82
C THR A 131 13.00 -45.51 -36.20
N ASP A 132 13.32 -44.43 -36.98
CA ASP A 132 14.14 -44.49 -38.23
C ASP A 132 14.22 -43.16 -39.02
N MET A 133 15.48 -42.74 -39.29
CA MET A 133 16.04 -42.13 -40.53
C MET A 133 15.50 -40.74 -40.97
N GLU A 134 16.29 -39.68 -41.21
CA GLU A 134 17.54 -39.52 -41.99
C GLU A 134 18.36 -38.28 -41.54
N GLU A 135 19.69 -38.34 -41.71
CA GLU A 135 20.73 -37.29 -41.56
C GLU A 135 21.08 -36.71 -42.97
N PRO A 136 22.17 -35.94 -43.25
CA PRO A 136 22.86 -34.83 -42.56
C PRO A 136 23.09 -33.60 -43.48
N GLY A 137 23.63 -32.50 -42.90
CA GLY A 137 24.21 -31.41 -43.67
C GLY A 137 25.15 -30.50 -42.86
N ASN A 138 26.37 -30.99 -42.63
CA ASN A 138 27.67 -30.33 -42.36
C ASN A 138 27.75 -28.79 -42.20
N ASP A 139 28.33 -28.32 -41.09
CA ASP A 139 29.73 -27.87 -40.96
C ASP A 139 29.91 -26.88 -39.78
N SER A 140 30.84 -27.21 -38.87
CA SER A 140 31.37 -26.32 -37.82
C SER A 140 32.65 -25.63 -38.34
N PRO A 141 33.07 -24.45 -37.82
CA PRO A 141 33.81 -24.43 -36.55
C PRO A 141 33.64 -23.18 -35.66
N SER A 142 33.78 -23.45 -34.36
CA SER A 142 34.28 -22.61 -33.27
C SER A 142 34.92 -21.26 -33.64
N THR A 143 34.52 -20.20 -32.94
CA THR A 143 35.49 -19.28 -32.30
C THR A 143 34.95 -18.71 -30.99
N CYS A 144 35.81 -18.79 -29.98
CA CYS A 144 35.78 -18.06 -28.74
C CYS A 144 36.05 -16.56 -28.96
N THR A 145 35.50 -15.70 -28.08
CA THR A 145 36.15 -14.56 -27.41
C THR A 145 35.18 -13.40 -27.14
N GLY A 146 35.39 -12.72 -26.02
CA GLY A 146 35.10 -11.28 -25.94
C GLY A 146 33.99 -10.84 -24.99
N LYS A 147 34.33 -10.73 -23.70
CA LYS A 147 33.67 -9.78 -22.79
C LYS A 147 33.73 -8.37 -23.40
N THR A 148 32.61 -7.66 -23.47
CA THR A 148 32.62 -6.19 -23.55
C THR A 148 31.80 -5.63 -22.41
N ARG A 149 32.51 -4.97 -21.48
CA ARG A 149 31.96 -4.22 -20.35
C ARG A 149 31.13 -3.06 -20.92
N ALA A 150 29.83 -3.03 -20.63
CA ALA A 150 29.02 -1.84 -20.86
C ALA A 150 29.40 -0.76 -19.82
N ALA A 151 29.82 0.41 -20.31
CA ALA A 151 30.19 1.56 -19.51
C ALA A 151 29.01 2.13 -18.70
N PRO A 152 29.25 2.77 -17.53
CA PRO A 152 28.19 3.36 -16.73
C PRO A 152 27.62 4.60 -17.43
N ARG A 153 26.34 4.55 -17.77
CA ARG A 153 25.59 5.71 -18.27
C ARG A 153 25.51 6.75 -17.14
N ALA A 154 26.19 7.88 -17.31
CA ALA A 154 26.05 9.05 -16.44
C ALA A 154 24.61 9.59 -16.55
N GLY A 155 23.74 9.15 -15.63
CA GLY A 155 22.37 9.62 -15.54
C GLY A 155 22.32 11.03 -14.98
N LEU A 156 21.61 11.92 -15.67
CA LEU A 156 21.23 13.24 -15.18
C LEU A 156 20.60 13.14 -13.78
N PRO A 157 20.87 14.08 -12.86
CA PRO A 157 20.28 14.06 -11.52
C PRO A 157 18.76 14.24 -11.63
N THR A 158 18.02 13.16 -11.36
CA THR A 158 16.57 13.25 -11.14
C THR A 158 16.31 14.11 -9.89
N PRO A 159 15.37 15.07 -9.92
CA PRO A 159 15.10 15.92 -8.77
C PRO A 159 14.54 15.07 -7.62
N ARG A 160 15.39 14.80 -6.63
CA ARG A 160 14.99 14.20 -5.35
C ARG A 160 14.23 15.23 -4.53
N ARG A 161 12.94 14.92 -4.29
CA ARG A 161 12.10 15.33 -3.15
C ARG A 161 12.40 16.71 -2.54
N SER A 162 11.51 17.66 -2.77
CA SER A 162 11.46 18.89 -1.96
C SER A 162 11.38 18.54 -0.47
N GLY A 163 12.36 19.02 0.30
CA GLY A 163 12.40 18.83 1.74
C GLY A 163 11.15 19.42 2.39
N ARG A 164 10.60 18.71 3.38
CA ARG A 164 9.48 19.20 4.20
C ARG A 164 9.96 20.44 4.96
N ARG A 165 9.67 21.64 4.44
CA ARG A 165 9.91 22.89 5.18
C ARG A 165 9.02 22.87 6.43
N ARG A 166 9.64 22.81 7.61
CA ARG A 166 8.95 23.02 8.88
C ARG A 166 8.72 24.52 8.99
N THR A 167 7.47 24.96 8.88
CA THR A 167 7.12 26.34 9.25
C THR A 167 7.01 26.43 10.78
N PRO A 168 7.64 27.42 11.42
CA PRO A 168 7.44 27.68 12.84
C PRO A 168 6.00 28.15 13.06
N LYS A 169 5.36 27.68 14.14
CA LYS A 169 4.05 28.16 14.57
C LYS A 169 4.25 29.51 15.25
N LEU A 170 3.75 30.59 14.65
CA LEU A 170 3.64 31.88 15.33
C LEU A 170 2.49 31.77 16.34
N ILE A 171 2.82 31.85 17.62
CA ILE A 171 1.84 32.03 18.69
C ILE A 171 1.59 33.53 18.75
N VAL A 172 0.41 33.96 18.33
CA VAL A 172 -0.06 35.33 18.54
C VAL A 172 -0.51 35.39 20.00
N SER A 173 0.26 36.09 20.84
CA SER A 173 -0.20 36.51 22.16
C SER A 173 -1.25 37.61 21.97
N VAL A 174 -2.42 37.42 22.59
CA VAL A 174 -3.50 38.41 22.71
C VAL A 174 -3.08 39.53 23.64
#